data_AF-A0A834FID5-F1
#
_entry.id   AF-A0A834FID5-F1
#
_cell.length_a   1.000
_cell.length_b   1.000
_cell.length_c   1.000
_cell.angle_alpha   90.00
_cell.angle_beta   90.00
_cell.angle_gamma   90.00
#
_symmetry.space_group_name_H-M   'P 1'
#
loop_
_entity.id
_entity.type
_entity.pdbx_description
1 polymer ?
#
loop_
_entity_poly.entity_id
_entity_poly.type
_entity_poly.pdbx_seq_one_letter_code
_entity_poly.pdbx_strand_id
1 'polypeptide(L)'
;MFSPSPWPPPPAAHPLPENSSLVGTPQFQEILKDSSSLTHKILQSILGAHRSCVNVETFKLNSSENHKLASLASSIGIPSAPALSALSANFTLNTMLRHMLEGLQLHKDLLSHVLPRLEVKEHVIDLTHDLNDLSVQILKMLKLSQKEGVSKPTPTGLTLDLRGSYEVQVAIHLILVQLQAFEQDMDRCLRSLEQNPPLEEAEY
;
A
#
# COMPACT_ATOMS: atom_id res chain seq x y z
N MET A 1 -12.22 62.53 -23.70
CA MET A 1 -11.99 61.94 -22.36
C MET A 1 -12.45 60.50 -22.39
N PHE A 2 -11.52 59.55 -22.53
CA PHE A 2 -11.80 58.12 -22.35
C PHE A 2 -10.76 57.60 -21.36
N SER A 3 -11.21 57.15 -20.19
CA SER A 3 -10.36 56.49 -19.20
C SER A 3 -10.31 55.00 -19.52
N PRO A 4 -9.12 54.35 -19.52
CA PRO A 4 -9.04 52.91 -19.68
C PRO A 4 -9.39 52.20 -18.36
N SER A 5 -10.21 51.14 -18.46
CA SER A 5 -10.56 50.27 -17.34
C SER A 5 -9.33 49.53 -16.78
N PRO A 6 -9.25 49.29 -15.45
CA PRO A 6 -8.18 48.51 -14.86
C PRO A 6 -8.34 47.03 -15.19
N TRP A 7 -7.21 46.38 -15.48
CA TRP A 7 -7.07 44.93 -15.66
C TRP A 7 -7.43 44.20 -14.35
N PRO A 8 -8.04 42.99 -14.39
CA PRO A 8 -8.26 42.21 -13.18
C PRO A 8 -6.92 41.79 -12.54
N PRO A 9 -6.83 41.75 -11.20
CA PRO A 9 -5.63 41.27 -10.52
C PRO A 9 -5.39 39.79 -10.83
N PRO A 10 -4.12 39.33 -10.83
CA PRO A 10 -3.80 37.92 -11.00
C PRO A 10 -4.43 37.08 -9.87
N PRO A 11 -4.78 35.82 -10.13
CA PRO A 11 -5.35 34.94 -9.11
C PRO A 11 -4.37 34.82 -7.94
N ALA A 12 -4.90 34.97 -6.72
CA ALA A 12 -4.14 34.79 -5.49
C ALA A 12 -3.48 33.41 -5.50
N ALA A 13 -2.16 33.38 -5.31
CA ALA A 13 -1.39 32.16 -5.17
C ALA A 13 -2.05 31.27 -4.11
N HIS A 14 -2.52 30.09 -4.53
CA HIS A 14 -2.98 29.07 -3.61
C HIS A 14 -1.80 28.70 -2.69
N PRO A 15 -1.96 28.69 -1.36
CA PRO A 15 -0.88 28.28 -0.48
C PRO A 15 -0.40 26.88 -0.88
N LEU A 16 0.89 26.77 -1.18
CA LEU A 16 1.57 25.53 -1.56
C LEU A 16 1.29 24.45 -0.50
N PRO A 17 1.13 23.16 -0.89
CA PRO A 17 1.03 22.09 0.09
C PRO A 17 2.37 21.97 0.82
N GLU A 18 2.39 22.25 2.13
CA GLU A 18 3.54 22.17 3.06
C GLU A 18 4.30 20.81 3.01
N ASN A 19 3.74 19.80 2.37
CA ASN A 19 4.31 18.46 2.20
C ASN A 19 5.57 18.44 1.32
N SER A 20 5.79 19.47 0.49
CA SER A 20 7.00 19.64 -0.35
C SER A 20 8.30 19.61 0.44
N SER A 21 8.39 20.44 1.48
CA SER A 21 9.61 20.62 2.28
C SER A 21 9.96 19.38 3.11
N LEU A 22 8.94 18.62 3.54
CA LEU A 22 9.13 17.45 4.38
C LEU A 22 9.79 16.28 3.63
N VAL A 23 9.34 16.01 2.40
CA VAL A 23 9.86 14.89 1.61
C VAL A 23 11.34 15.10 1.31
N GLY A 24 11.80 16.34 1.17
CA GLY A 24 13.21 16.67 0.97
C GLY A 24 14.11 16.46 2.20
N THR A 25 13.55 16.20 3.39
CA THR A 25 14.37 16.02 4.60
C THR A 25 15.20 14.73 4.54
N PRO A 26 16.46 14.72 5.01
CA PRO A 26 17.32 13.53 4.98
C PRO A 26 16.69 12.31 5.68
N GLN A 27 16.00 12.56 6.79
CA GLN A 27 15.32 11.53 7.55
C GLN A 27 14.15 10.91 6.76
N PHE A 28 13.34 11.71 6.07
CA PHE A 28 12.25 11.19 5.25
C PHE A 28 12.80 10.38 4.07
N GLN A 29 13.86 10.86 3.41
CA GLN A 29 14.51 10.17 2.29
C GLN A 29 15.12 8.82 2.68
N GLU A 30 15.73 8.73 3.86
CA GLU A 30 16.24 7.45 4.38
C GLU A 30 15.11 6.44 4.59
N ILE A 31 14.03 6.84 5.25
CA ILE A 31 12.87 5.98 5.49
C ILE A 31 12.21 5.58 4.17
N LEU A 32 12.14 6.50 3.20
CA LEU A 32 11.60 6.25 1.86
C LEU A 32 12.41 5.16 1.14
N LYS A 33 13.74 5.28 1.14
CA LYS A 33 14.64 4.28 0.53
C LYS A 33 14.55 2.91 1.21
N ASP A 34 14.47 2.89 2.53
CA ASP A 34 14.25 1.66 3.30
C ASP A 34 12.91 1.02 2.93
N SER A 35 11.86 1.83 2.81
CA SER A 35 10.52 1.38 2.42
C SER A 35 10.51 0.80 1.00
N SER A 36 11.18 1.45 0.05
CA SER A 36 11.33 0.94 -1.34
C SER A 36 12.07 -0.40 -1.36
N SER A 37 13.14 -0.53 -0.57
CA SER A 37 13.91 -1.78 -0.46
C SER A 37 13.08 -2.92 0.14
N LEU A 38 12.31 -2.64 1.20
CA LEU A 38 11.41 -3.61 1.82
C LEU A 38 10.27 -4.02 0.88
N THR A 39 9.67 -3.07 0.16
CA THR A 39 8.62 -3.34 -0.85
C THR A 39 9.15 -4.31 -1.91
N HIS A 40 10.38 -4.10 -2.40
CA HIS A 40 10.99 -5.02 -3.36
C HIS A 40 11.26 -6.41 -2.76
N LYS A 41 11.71 -6.48 -1.50
CA LYS A 41 11.90 -7.74 -0.78
C LYS A 41 10.58 -8.49 -0.65
N ILE A 42 9.51 -7.81 -0.24
CA ILE A 42 8.17 -8.38 -0.10
C ILE A 42 7.69 -8.97 -1.43
N LEU A 43 7.87 -8.27 -2.55
CA LEU A 43 7.53 -8.79 -3.88
C LEU A 43 8.23 -10.12 -4.19
N GLN A 44 9.48 -10.30 -3.76
CA GLN A 44 10.19 -11.60 -3.89
C GLN A 44 9.67 -12.63 -2.89
N SER A 45 9.43 -12.24 -1.63
CA SER A 45 8.88 -13.11 -0.58
C SER A 45 7.50 -13.65 -0.96
N ILE A 46 6.66 -12.88 -1.67
CA ILE A 46 5.37 -13.33 -2.21
C ILE A 46 5.55 -14.50 -3.19
N LEU A 47 6.55 -14.44 -4.07
CA LEU A 47 6.83 -15.53 -5.01
C LEU A 47 7.21 -16.82 -4.26
N GLY A 48 8.05 -16.70 -3.22
CA GLY A 48 8.43 -17.82 -2.36
C GLY A 48 7.26 -18.40 -1.56
N ALA A 49 6.42 -17.53 -0.98
CA ALA A 49 5.21 -17.93 -0.26
C ALA A 49 4.20 -18.63 -1.18
N HIS A 50 3.98 -18.09 -2.39
CA HIS A 50 3.08 -18.71 -3.37
C HIS A 50 3.58 -20.09 -3.79
N ARG A 51 4.86 -20.21 -4.15
CA ARG A 51 5.46 -21.49 -4.56
C ARG A 51 5.42 -22.56 -3.47
N SER A 52 5.50 -22.17 -2.21
CA SER A 52 5.53 -23.11 -1.08
C SER A 52 4.14 -23.52 -0.58
N CYS A 53 3.14 -22.63 -0.70
CA CYS A 53 1.83 -22.83 -0.07
C CYS A 53 0.72 -23.17 -1.06
N VAL A 54 0.91 -22.89 -2.35
CA VAL A 54 -0.10 -23.11 -3.39
C VAL A 54 0.27 -24.32 -4.25
N ASN A 55 -0.49 -25.39 -4.10
CA ASN A 55 -0.25 -26.68 -4.77
C ASN A 55 -1.12 -26.88 -6.02
N VAL A 56 -1.97 -25.90 -6.36
CA VAL A 56 -2.85 -25.97 -7.52
C VAL A 56 -2.13 -25.38 -8.74
N GLU A 57 -1.77 -26.22 -9.71
CA GLU A 57 -0.95 -25.83 -10.88
C GLU A 57 -1.56 -24.69 -11.72
N THR A 58 -2.89 -24.56 -11.73
CA THR A 58 -3.58 -23.51 -12.47
C THR A 58 -3.53 -22.14 -11.79
N PHE A 59 -3.18 -22.09 -10.50
CA PHE A 59 -3.09 -20.84 -9.75
C PHE A 59 -1.75 -20.18 -10.00
N LYS A 60 -1.76 -19.08 -10.77
CA LYS A 60 -0.57 -18.30 -11.09
C LYS A 60 -0.79 -16.86 -10.71
N LEU A 61 0.17 -16.25 -10.01
CA LEU A 61 0.04 -14.89 -9.49
C LEU A 61 -0.34 -13.87 -10.58
N ASN A 62 0.31 -13.94 -11.73
CA ASN A 62 0.08 -13.01 -12.86
C ASN A 62 -0.92 -13.53 -13.90
N SER A 63 -1.79 -14.49 -13.55
CA SER A 63 -2.77 -15.01 -14.50
C SER A 63 -3.91 -14.02 -14.70
N SER A 64 -4.28 -13.77 -15.97
CA SER A 64 -5.54 -13.09 -16.26
C SER A 64 -6.72 -13.84 -15.65
N GLU A 65 -6.65 -15.17 -15.55
CA GLU A 65 -7.73 -16.04 -15.06
C GLU A 65 -8.11 -15.82 -13.59
N ASN A 66 -7.30 -15.09 -12.81
CA ASN A 66 -7.58 -14.84 -11.39
C ASN A 66 -8.91 -14.09 -11.19
N HIS A 67 -9.37 -13.30 -12.17
CA HIS A 67 -10.69 -12.66 -12.12
C HIS A 67 -11.85 -13.65 -12.01
N LYS A 68 -11.67 -14.89 -12.50
CA LYS A 68 -12.70 -15.94 -12.45
C LYS A 68 -12.96 -16.42 -11.03
N LEU A 69 -12.03 -16.15 -10.10
CA LEU A 69 -12.15 -16.49 -8.68
C LEU A 69 -12.79 -15.36 -7.86
N ALA A 70 -13.18 -14.22 -8.46
CA ALA A 70 -13.69 -13.05 -7.74
C ALA A 70 -14.99 -13.34 -6.97
N SER A 71 -15.90 -14.15 -7.54
CA SER A 71 -17.12 -14.59 -6.84
C SER A 71 -16.79 -15.45 -5.63
N LEU A 72 -15.75 -16.28 -5.73
CA LEU A 72 -15.29 -17.15 -4.64
C LEU A 72 -14.57 -16.35 -3.55
N ALA A 73 -13.73 -15.36 -3.91
CA ALA A 73 -13.17 -14.41 -2.94
C ALA A 73 -14.26 -13.73 -2.12
N SER A 74 -15.33 -13.27 -2.79
CA SER A 74 -16.46 -12.63 -2.13
C SER A 74 -17.19 -13.60 -1.19
N SER A 75 -17.39 -14.85 -1.61
CA SER A 75 -18.02 -15.89 -0.77
C SER A 75 -17.16 -16.28 0.43
N ILE A 76 -15.83 -16.26 0.29
CA ILE A 76 -14.88 -16.53 1.39
C ILE A 76 -14.83 -15.33 2.35
N GLY A 77 -15.20 -14.13 1.90
CA GLY A 77 -15.14 -12.90 2.69
C GLY A 77 -13.80 -12.19 2.61
N ILE A 78 -13.04 -12.36 1.52
CA ILE A 78 -11.80 -11.60 1.29
C ILE A 78 -12.18 -10.18 0.84
N PRO A 79 -11.88 -9.14 1.64
CA PRO A 79 -12.17 -7.77 1.27
C PRO A 79 -11.17 -7.27 0.22
N SER A 80 -11.50 -6.15 -0.43
CA SER A 80 -10.57 -5.45 -1.31
C SER A 80 -9.62 -4.57 -0.51
N ALA A 81 -8.35 -4.52 -0.94
CA ALA A 81 -7.38 -3.58 -0.43
C ALA A 81 -7.75 -2.12 -0.74
N PRO A 82 -7.35 -1.16 0.11
CA PRO A 82 -7.50 0.26 -0.20
C PRO A 82 -6.71 0.62 -1.46
N ALA A 83 -7.31 1.43 -2.32
CA ALA A 83 -6.67 1.86 -3.56
C ALA A 83 -5.51 2.82 -3.29
N LEU A 84 -4.39 2.58 -3.96
CA LEU A 84 -3.25 3.50 -3.99
C LEU A 84 -3.21 4.22 -5.33
N SER A 85 -2.92 5.52 -5.29
CA SER A 85 -2.98 6.40 -6.45
C SER A 85 -1.82 7.38 -6.43
N ALA A 86 -1.51 7.96 -7.59
CA ALA A 86 -0.61 9.10 -7.64
C ALA A 86 -1.16 10.28 -6.82
N LEU A 87 -0.26 11.12 -6.31
CA LEU A 87 -0.67 12.32 -5.55
C LEU A 87 -1.52 13.24 -6.41
N SER A 88 -2.60 13.74 -5.82
CA SER A 88 -3.50 14.72 -6.43
C SER A 88 -4.14 15.60 -5.36
N ALA A 89 -4.90 16.62 -5.77
CA ALA A 89 -5.64 17.48 -4.83
C ALA A 89 -6.54 16.68 -3.88
N ASN A 90 -7.09 15.55 -4.34
CA ASN A 90 -7.98 14.68 -3.55
C ASN A 90 -7.26 13.47 -2.93
N PHE A 91 -5.99 13.24 -3.27
CA PHE A 91 -5.20 12.11 -2.79
C PHE A 91 -3.84 12.62 -2.29
N THR A 92 -3.82 13.06 -1.04
CA THR A 92 -2.65 13.69 -0.40
C THR A 92 -1.63 12.66 0.06
N LEU A 93 -0.41 13.11 0.39
CA LEU A 93 0.64 12.26 1.00
C LEU A 93 0.12 11.54 2.25
N ASN A 94 -0.59 12.27 3.11
CA ASN A 94 -1.17 11.71 4.32
C ASN A 94 -2.23 10.63 4.02
N THR A 95 -3.10 10.87 3.03
CA THR A 95 -4.09 9.87 2.57
C THR A 95 -3.40 8.62 2.02
N MET A 96 -2.38 8.81 1.18
CA MET A 96 -1.58 7.73 0.61
C MET A 96 -0.93 6.87 1.69
N LEU A 97 -0.19 7.49 2.62
CA LEU A 97 0.50 6.80 3.71
C LEU A 97 -0.49 6.06 4.64
N ARG A 98 -1.68 6.62 4.85
CA ARG A 98 -2.75 5.95 5.60
C ARG A 98 -3.28 4.71 4.86
N HIS A 99 -3.59 4.84 3.57
CA HIS A 99 -4.03 3.71 2.75
C HIS A 99 -2.95 2.62 2.67
N MET A 100 -1.67 3.00 2.62
CA MET A 100 -0.54 2.05 2.71
C MET A 100 -0.61 1.24 4.02
N LEU A 101 -0.75 1.91 5.17
CA LEU A 101 -0.87 1.23 6.46
C LEU A 101 -2.12 0.34 6.57
N GLU A 102 -3.26 0.83 6.09
CA GLU A 102 -4.52 0.07 6.09
C GLU A 102 -4.41 -1.18 5.24
N GLY A 103 -3.82 -1.08 4.04
CA GLY A 103 -3.61 -2.23 3.17
C GLY A 103 -2.58 -3.22 3.73
N LEU A 104 -1.46 -2.76 4.28
CA LEU A 104 -0.50 -3.64 4.95
C LEU A 104 -1.14 -4.39 6.12
N GLN A 105 -1.93 -3.69 6.95
CA GLN A 105 -2.63 -4.29 8.07
C GLN A 105 -3.67 -5.32 7.60
N LEU A 106 -4.44 -5.00 6.56
CA LEU A 106 -5.40 -5.93 5.96
C LEU A 106 -4.72 -7.24 5.54
N HIS A 107 -3.62 -7.16 4.78
CA HIS A 107 -2.96 -8.36 4.28
C HIS A 107 -2.36 -9.19 5.41
N LYS A 108 -1.80 -8.55 6.45
CA LYS A 108 -1.32 -9.26 7.65
C LYS A 108 -2.45 -10.00 8.35
N ASP A 109 -3.61 -9.36 8.51
CA ASP A 109 -4.76 -10.00 9.14
C ASP A 109 -5.25 -11.18 8.29
N LEU A 110 -5.36 -11.01 6.97
CA LEU A 110 -5.72 -12.10 6.05
C LEU A 110 -4.74 -13.27 6.11
N LEU A 111 -3.43 -13.01 6.07
CA LEU A 111 -2.39 -14.04 6.21
C LEU A 111 -2.50 -14.76 7.55
N SER A 112 -2.77 -14.03 8.64
CA SER A 112 -2.93 -14.63 9.97
C SER A 112 -4.13 -15.58 10.07
N HIS A 113 -5.19 -15.35 9.29
CA HIS A 113 -6.37 -16.23 9.25
C HIS A 113 -6.12 -17.54 8.49
N VAL A 114 -5.32 -17.51 7.43
CA VAL A 114 -5.01 -18.70 6.64
C VAL A 114 -3.83 -19.49 7.20
N LEU A 115 -2.87 -18.82 7.84
CA LEU A 115 -1.61 -19.41 8.33
C LEU A 115 -1.79 -20.68 9.18
N PRO A 116 -2.75 -20.78 10.13
CA PRO A 116 -2.94 -22.00 10.93
C PRO A 116 -3.28 -23.23 10.09
N ARG A 117 -3.85 -23.02 8.90
CA ARG A 117 -4.38 -24.06 7.99
C ARG A 117 -3.42 -24.44 6.87
N LEU A 118 -2.28 -23.76 6.76
CA LEU A 118 -1.25 -24.10 5.79
C LEU A 118 -0.38 -25.25 6.31
N GLU A 119 0.03 -26.13 5.40
CA GLU A 119 0.98 -27.21 5.70
C GLU A 119 2.41 -26.66 5.87
N VAL A 120 2.81 -25.74 4.98
CA VAL A 120 4.09 -25.03 4.99
C VAL A 120 3.83 -23.58 5.40
N LYS A 121 4.60 -23.07 6.37
CA LYS A 121 4.27 -21.79 7.05
C LYS A 121 5.41 -20.78 7.02
N GLU A 122 6.64 -21.26 6.85
CA GLU A 122 7.88 -20.51 7.04
C GLU A 122 7.93 -19.26 6.17
N HIS A 123 7.68 -19.40 4.87
CA HIS A 123 7.69 -18.29 3.92
C HIS A 123 6.57 -17.27 4.19
N VAL A 124 5.43 -17.70 4.73
CA VAL A 124 4.33 -16.80 5.08
C VAL A 124 4.61 -16.06 6.37
N ILE A 125 5.29 -16.70 7.33
CA ILE A 125 5.78 -16.07 8.55
C ILE A 125 6.81 -14.99 8.20
N ASP A 126 7.79 -15.33 7.36
CA ASP A 126 8.82 -14.38 6.92
C ASP A 126 8.20 -13.20 6.16
N LEU A 127 7.26 -13.47 5.24
CA LEU A 127 6.49 -12.44 4.55
C LEU A 127 5.73 -11.54 5.55
N THR A 128 5.13 -12.11 6.59
CA THR A 128 4.41 -11.34 7.63
C THR A 128 5.37 -10.48 8.45
N HIS A 129 6.60 -10.92 8.70
CA HIS A 129 7.63 -10.08 9.32
C HIS A 129 8.03 -8.93 8.41
N ASP A 130 8.27 -9.18 7.13
CA ASP A 130 8.60 -8.14 6.16
C ASP A 130 7.48 -7.07 6.07
N LEU A 131 6.21 -7.48 6.07
CA LEU A 131 5.05 -6.56 6.11
C LEU A 131 4.99 -5.73 7.40
N ASN A 132 5.40 -6.30 8.54
CA ASN A 132 5.49 -5.56 9.81
C ASN A 132 6.58 -4.50 9.75
N ASP A 133 7.76 -4.85 9.24
CA ASP A 133 8.87 -3.92 9.10
C ASP A 133 8.52 -2.76 8.17
N LEU A 134 7.87 -3.05 7.03
CA LEU A 134 7.38 -2.01 6.13
C LEU A 134 6.32 -1.13 6.80
N SER A 135 5.36 -1.72 7.53
CA SER A 135 4.35 -0.96 8.30
C SER A 135 5.00 0.02 9.27
N VAL A 136 6.09 -0.37 9.93
CA VAL A 136 6.84 0.52 10.83
C VAL A 136 7.45 1.69 10.07
N GLN A 137 8.04 1.46 8.89
CA GLN A 137 8.62 2.54 8.09
C GLN A 137 7.55 3.51 7.56
N ILE A 138 6.43 3.00 7.02
CA ILE A 138 5.31 3.85 6.57
C ILE A 138 4.75 4.67 7.75
N LEU A 139 4.62 4.08 8.93
CA LEU A 139 4.16 4.78 10.14
C LEU A 139 5.10 5.90 10.55
N LYS A 140 6.43 5.72 10.41
CA LYS A 140 7.40 6.80 10.65
C LYS A 140 7.21 7.94 9.66
N MET A 141 7.06 7.66 8.35
CA MET A 141 6.78 8.70 7.35
C MET A 141 5.47 9.43 7.67
N LEU A 142 4.42 8.71 8.08
CA LEU A 142 3.14 9.31 8.44
C LEU A 142 3.28 10.26 9.63
N LYS A 143 4.02 9.87 10.67
CA LYS A 143 4.31 10.71 11.85
C LYS A 143 5.12 11.95 11.50
N LEU A 144 6.05 11.85 10.56
CA LEU A 144 6.78 13.01 10.04
C LEU A 144 5.85 13.95 9.26
N SER A 145 4.83 13.41 8.59
CA SER A 145 3.88 14.19 7.79
C SER A 145 2.72 14.83 8.54
N GLN A 146 2.48 14.44 9.80
CA GLN A 146 1.37 14.97 10.60
C GLN A 146 1.89 15.85 11.74
N LYS A 147 1.30 17.05 11.90
CA LYS A 147 1.50 17.89 13.08
C LYS A 147 0.70 17.43 14.32
N GLU A 148 -0.26 16.50 14.19
CA GLU A 148 -1.13 16.10 15.30
C GLU A 148 -1.52 14.60 15.25
N GLY A 149 -1.46 13.96 16.41
CA GLY A 149 -1.84 12.59 16.80
C GLY A 149 -2.22 11.55 15.73
N VAL A 150 -1.33 10.57 15.50
CA VAL A 150 -1.66 9.37 14.72
C VAL A 150 -2.56 8.43 15.53
N SER A 151 -3.80 8.23 15.08
CA SER A 151 -4.63 7.10 15.52
C SER A 151 -4.12 5.81 14.89
N LYS A 152 -3.83 4.79 15.71
CA LYS A 152 -3.48 3.44 15.26
C LYS A 152 -4.62 2.89 14.38
N PRO A 153 -4.32 2.16 13.28
CA PRO A 153 -5.36 1.52 12.47
C PRO A 153 -6.28 0.64 13.33
N THR A 154 -7.58 0.80 13.13
CA THR A 154 -8.63 0.05 13.82
C THR A 154 -8.56 -1.41 13.41
N PRO A 155 -8.69 -2.37 14.35
CA PRO A 155 -8.76 -3.79 13.99
C PRO A 155 -9.93 -4.03 13.03
N THR A 156 -9.64 -4.59 11.86
CA THR A 156 -10.68 -4.96 10.91
C THR A 156 -11.38 -6.20 11.44
N GLY A 157 -12.71 -6.16 11.60
CA GLY A 157 -13.52 -7.32 11.97
C GLY A 157 -13.58 -8.34 10.83
N LEU A 158 -12.45 -9.00 10.56
CA LEU A 158 -12.28 -9.95 9.47
C LEU A 158 -12.72 -11.34 9.91
N THR A 159 -13.40 -12.05 9.01
CA THR A 159 -13.75 -13.46 9.19
C THR A 159 -13.73 -14.10 7.81
N LEU A 160 -12.94 -15.17 7.64
CA LEU A 160 -12.87 -15.92 6.39
C LEU A 160 -13.66 -17.22 6.51
N ASP A 161 -14.62 -17.47 5.60
CA ASP A 161 -15.34 -18.74 5.51
C ASP A 161 -14.51 -19.77 4.75
N LEU A 162 -13.68 -20.51 5.49
CA LEU A 162 -12.77 -21.52 4.94
C LEU A 162 -13.32 -22.92 5.23
N ARG A 163 -14.12 -23.48 4.33
CA ARG A 163 -14.86 -24.73 4.59
C ARG A 163 -14.04 -26.01 4.39
N GLY A 164 -13.04 -25.97 3.50
CA GLY A 164 -12.17 -27.10 3.19
C GLY A 164 -10.76 -26.68 2.80
N SER A 165 -9.98 -27.65 2.29
CA SER A 165 -8.59 -27.42 1.83
C SER A 165 -8.53 -26.63 0.53
N TYR A 166 -9.51 -26.80 -0.36
CA TYR A 166 -9.61 -26.05 -1.61
C TYR A 166 -9.83 -24.56 -1.33
N GLU A 167 -10.75 -24.20 -0.43
CA GLU A 167 -11.00 -22.80 -0.04
C GLU A 167 -9.77 -22.18 0.60
N VAL A 168 -8.98 -22.94 1.37
CA VAL A 168 -7.69 -22.46 1.91
C VAL A 168 -6.71 -22.17 0.79
N GLN A 169 -6.56 -23.06 -0.19
CA GLN A 169 -5.70 -22.89 -1.36
C GLN A 169 -6.10 -21.68 -2.20
N VAL A 170 -7.42 -21.49 -2.41
CA VAL A 170 -7.96 -20.31 -3.09
C VAL A 170 -7.68 -19.05 -2.27
N ALA A 171 -7.93 -19.08 -0.96
CA ALA A 171 -7.74 -17.91 -0.11
C ALA A 171 -6.29 -17.46 -0.09
N ILE A 172 -5.34 -18.34 0.20
CA ILE A 172 -3.91 -17.98 0.20
C ILE A 172 -3.47 -17.49 -1.19
N HIS A 173 -3.93 -18.13 -2.27
CA HIS A 173 -3.62 -17.67 -3.61
C HIS A 173 -4.10 -16.24 -3.88
N LEU A 174 -5.37 -15.94 -3.58
CA LEU A 174 -5.96 -14.63 -3.83
C LEU A 174 -5.44 -13.54 -2.90
N ILE A 175 -5.12 -13.86 -1.65
CA ILE A 175 -4.44 -12.94 -0.72
C ILE A 175 -3.08 -12.54 -1.31
N LEU A 176 -2.29 -13.51 -1.80
CA LEU A 176 -0.98 -13.23 -2.39
C LEU A 176 -1.07 -12.47 -3.73
N VAL A 177 -2.10 -12.73 -4.54
CA VAL A 177 -2.39 -11.94 -5.76
C VAL A 177 -2.73 -10.50 -5.41
N GLN A 178 -3.62 -10.28 -4.43
CA GLN A 178 -4.02 -8.94 -4.00
C GLN A 178 -2.82 -8.19 -3.39
N LEU A 179 -2.02 -8.87 -2.56
CA LEU A 179 -0.83 -8.30 -1.95
C LEU A 179 0.20 -7.90 -3.01
N GLN A 180 0.43 -8.75 -4.03
CA GLN A 180 1.37 -8.42 -5.11
C GLN A 180 0.96 -7.15 -5.86
N ALA A 181 -0.33 -7.03 -6.22
CA ALA A 181 -0.84 -5.84 -6.90
C ALA A 181 -0.70 -4.59 -6.01
N PHE A 182 -1.02 -4.74 -4.72
CA PHE A 182 -0.89 -3.65 -3.74
C PHE A 182 0.55 -3.19 -3.57
N GLU A 183 1.51 -4.11 -3.44
CA GLU A 183 2.94 -3.78 -3.30
C GLU A 183 3.52 -3.17 -4.59
N GLN A 184 3.05 -3.57 -5.78
CA GLN A 184 3.40 -2.90 -7.04
C GLN A 184 2.88 -1.45 -7.08
N ASP A 185 1.68 -1.22 -6.55
CA ASP A 185 1.13 0.13 -6.44
C ASP A 185 1.89 0.96 -5.40
N MET A 186 2.29 0.36 -4.26
CA MET A 186 3.15 1.00 -3.27
C MET A 186 4.49 1.40 -3.87
N ASP A 187 5.16 0.48 -4.54
CA ASP A 187 6.43 0.69 -5.24
C ASP A 187 6.34 1.84 -6.25
N ARG A 188 5.24 1.94 -7.01
CA ARG A 188 4.98 3.09 -7.90
C ARG A 188 4.82 4.40 -7.12
N CYS A 189 4.11 4.38 -6.00
CA CYS A 189 3.91 5.56 -5.17
C CYS A 189 5.21 6.04 -4.52
N LEU A 190 6.01 5.12 -3.95
CA LEU A 190 7.29 5.43 -3.31
C LEU A 190 8.28 6.01 -4.33
N ARG A 191 8.39 5.41 -5.52
CA ARG A 191 9.20 5.99 -6.62
C ARG A 191 8.74 7.39 -7.02
N SER A 192 7.43 7.65 -7.02
CA SER A 192 6.92 8.98 -7.33
C SER A 192 7.38 10.02 -6.30
N LEU A 193 7.51 9.64 -5.03
CA LEU A 193 8.03 10.50 -3.96
C LEU A 193 9.55 10.71 -4.08
N GLU A 194 10.28 9.70 -4.53
CA GLU A 194 11.73 9.79 -4.77
C GLU A 194 12.04 10.71 -5.96
N GLN A 195 11.27 10.62 -7.05
CA GLN A 195 11.51 11.33 -8.31
C GLN A 195 10.92 12.74 -8.33
N ASN A 196 9.81 12.96 -7.64
CA ASN A 196 9.13 14.24 -7.53
C ASN A 196 8.92 14.56 -6.05
N PRO A 197 10.00 14.87 -5.29
CA PRO A 197 9.81 15.55 -4.01
C PRO A 197 8.97 16.80 -4.32
N PRO A 198 7.85 17.03 -3.63
CA PRO A 198 6.90 18.04 -4.06
C PRO A 198 7.64 19.39 -4.13
N LEU A 199 7.51 20.07 -5.27
CA LEU A 199 8.49 21.06 -5.73
C LEU A 199 8.72 22.17 -4.69
N GLU A 200 10.00 22.38 -4.36
CA GLU A 200 10.53 23.63 -3.80
C GLU A 200 10.68 24.59 -4.99
N GLU A 201 9.73 25.52 -5.18
CA GLU A 201 10.03 26.66 -6.05
C GLU A 201 10.94 27.60 -5.26
N ALA A 202 12.22 27.61 -5.64
CA ALA A 202 13.19 28.57 -5.16
C ALA A 202 12.67 29.99 -5.44
N GLU A 203 12.41 30.75 -4.38
CA GLU A 203 12.17 32.19 -4.48
C GLU A 203 13.38 32.86 -5.16
N TYR A 204 13.11 33.54 -6.28
CA TYR A 204 14.05 34.41 -7.00
C TYR A 204 14.01 35.83 -6.41
#